data_AF-A0A2N8Q3H7-F1
#
_entry.id   AF-A0A2N8Q3H7-F1
#
_cell.length_a   1.000
_cell.length_b   1.000
_cell.length_c   1.000
_cell.angle_alpha   90.00
_cell.angle_beta   90.00
_cell.angle_gamma   90.00
#
_symmetry.space_group_name_H-M   'P 1'
#
loop_
_entity.id
_entity.type
_entity.pdbx_description
1 polymer ?
#
loop_
_entity_poly.entity_id
_entity_poly.type
_entity_poly.pdbx_seq_one_letter_code
_entity_poly.pdbx_strand_id
1 'polypeptide(L)'
;MDSHVIRDIAFAGIFCTGLLLVIALITRLTNGLFFSRFPWQFVNDRDDPRFEAERRTGKAYSYFIFKYVPPFLIGFLLLLLWTYLS
;
A
#
# COMPACT_ATOMS: atom_id res chain seq x y z
N MET A 1 -26.51 9.64 11.03
CA MET A 1 -25.10 9.97 10.73
C MET A 1 -25.14 10.88 9.52
N ASP A 2 -24.60 12.10 9.60
CA ASP A 2 -24.68 13.06 8.50
C ASP A 2 -23.87 12.59 7.29
N SER A 3 -24.37 12.87 6.08
CA SER A 3 -23.69 12.53 4.82
C SER A 3 -22.26 13.11 4.76
N HIS A 4 -22.03 14.26 5.39
CA HIS A 4 -20.71 14.86 5.56
C HIS A 4 -19.73 13.97 6.34
N VAL A 5 -20.17 13.38 7.45
CA VAL A 5 -19.34 12.48 8.27
C VAL A 5 -18.98 11.21 7.50
N ILE A 6 -19.92 10.66 6.70
CA ILE A 6 -19.67 9.49 5.87
C ILE A 6 -18.65 9.81 4.77
N ARG A 7 -18.74 11.00 4.15
CA ARG A 7 -17.75 11.46 3.17
C ARG A 7 -16.36 11.58 3.78
N ASP A 8 -16.24 12.19 4.95
CA ASP A 8 -14.95 12.35 5.62
C ASP A 8 -14.30 10.99 5.94
N ILE A 9 -15.09 10.03 6.43
CA ILE A 9 -14.63 8.66 6.68
C ILE A 9 -14.21 7.97 5.36
N ALA A 10 -14.99 8.13 4.29
CA ALA A 10 -14.68 7.54 3.00
C ALA A 10 -13.38 8.12 2.41
N PHE A 11 -13.17 9.44 2.52
CA PHE A 11 -11.93 10.09 2.09
C PHE A 11 -10.73 9.63 2.93
N ALA A 12 -10.86 9.56 4.25
CA ALA A 12 -9.81 9.05 5.12
C ALA A 12 -9.47 7.59 4.79
N GLY A 13 -10.48 6.75 4.53
CA GLY A 13 -10.32 5.37 4.10
C GLY A 13 -9.59 5.23 2.76
N ILE A 14 -9.98 6.02 1.75
CA ILE A 14 -9.32 6.08 0.44
C ILE A 14 -7.87 6.51 0.61
N PHE A 15 -7.62 7.56 1.41
CA PHE A 15 -6.27 8.08 1.63
C PHE A 15 -5.37 7.04 2.30
N CYS A 16 -5.82 6.41 3.39
CA CYS A 16 -5.08 5.38 4.10
C CYS A 16 -4.80 4.14 3.23
N THR A 17 -5.81 3.63 2.53
CA THR A 17 -5.65 2.46 1.65
C THR A 17 -4.77 2.78 0.43
N GLY A 18 -4.92 3.97 -0.15
CA GLY A 18 -4.07 4.46 -1.23
C GLY A 18 -2.62 4.60 -0.80
N LEU A 19 -2.36 5.17 0.38
CA LEU A 19 -1.01 5.32 0.93
C LEU A 19 -0.35 3.95 1.18
N LEU A 20 -1.09 2.98 1.73
CA LEU A 20 -0.60 1.61 1.89
C LEU A 20 -0.25 0.95 0.55
N LEU A 21 -1.08 1.14 -0.48
CA LEU A 21 -0.81 0.62 -1.83
C LEU A 21 0.42 1.28 -2.46
N VAL A 22 0.62 2.58 -2.27
CA VAL A 22 1.82 3.29 -2.72
C VAL A 22 3.06 2.74 -2.01
N ILE A 23 3.04 2.58 -0.69
CA ILE A 23 4.16 1.99 0.05
C ILE A 23 4.44 0.58 -0.45
N ALA A 24 3.42 -0.25 -0.66
CA ALA A 24 3.59 -1.60 -1.18
C ALA A 24 4.12 -1.63 -2.62
N LEU A 25 3.72 -0.68 -3.46
CA LEU A 25 4.24 -0.50 -4.82
C LEU A 25 5.73 -0.17 -4.78
N ILE A 26 6.13 0.81 -3.98
CA ILE A 26 7.52 1.20 -3.86
C ILE A 26 8.35 0.04 -3.28
N THR A 27 7.79 -0.68 -2.30
CA THR A 27 8.40 -1.91 -1.74
C THR A 27 8.59 -2.99 -2.80
N ARG A 28 7.66 -3.12 -3.76
CA ARG A 28 7.80 -4.05 -4.88
C ARG A 28 8.90 -3.62 -5.85
N LEU A 29 8.95 -2.33 -6.18
CA LEU A 29 9.94 -1.74 -7.09
C LEU A 29 11.36 -1.89 -6.54
N THR A 30 11.54 -1.81 -5.23
CA THR A 30 12.83 -2.05 -4.55
C THR A 30 13.03 -3.51 -4.13
N ASN A 31 12.32 -4.46 -4.73
CA ASN A 31 12.44 -5.91 -4.46
C ASN A 31 12.29 -6.31 -2.97
N GLY A 32 11.63 -5.48 -2.16
CA GLY A 32 11.43 -5.71 -0.73
C GLY A 32 12.44 -5.03 0.19
N LEU A 33 13.41 -4.27 -0.35
CA LEU A 33 14.48 -3.60 0.43
C LEU A 33 14.18 -2.13 0.79
N PHE A 34 12.96 -1.65 0.54
CA PHE A 34 12.63 -0.21 0.63
C PHE A 34 12.94 0.44 1.99
N PHE A 35 12.72 -0.28 3.08
CA PHE A 35 12.88 0.29 4.42
C PHE A 35 14.32 0.28 4.93
N SER A 36 15.22 -0.51 4.34
CA SER A 36 16.58 -0.66 4.86
C SER A 36 17.63 0.16 4.10
N ARG A 37 17.41 0.53 2.83
CA ARG A 37 18.46 1.19 2.02
C ARG A 37 17.96 2.20 0.98
N PHE A 38 18.84 3.14 0.63
CA PHE A 38 18.63 4.09 -0.46
C PHE A 38 18.65 3.39 -1.84
N PRO A 39 17.91 3.91 -2.85
CA PRO A 39 17.79 3.28 -4.18
C PRO A 39 19.11 3.00 -4.90
N TRP A 40 20.16 3.78 -4.63
CA TRP A 40 21.48 3.60 -5.24
C TRP A 40 22.27 2.43 -4.65
N GLN A 41 22.07 2.09 -3.38
CA GLN A 41 22.71 0.94 -2.72
C GLN A 41 22.02 -0.37 -3.08
N PHE A 42 20.72 -0.30 -3.36
CA PHE A 42 19.91 -1.44 -3.79
C PHE A 42 20.46 -2.17 -5.04
N VAL A 43 21.05 -1.46 -6.00
CA VAL A 43 21.62 -2.08 -7.22
C VAL A 43 22.85 -2.93 -6.88
N ASN A 44 23.67 -2.50 -5.91
CA ASN A 44 24.88 -3.20 -5.49
C ASN A 44 24.58 -4.38 -4.56
N ASP A 45 23.53 -4.27 -3.73
CA ASP A 45 23.17 -5.29 -2.73
C ASP A 45 22.11 -6.30 -3.21
N ARG A 46 21.63 -6.16 -4.46
CA ARG A 46 20.51 -6.94 -5.00
C ARG A 46 20.73 -8.45 -4.92
N ASP A 47 21.98 -8.86 -5.13
CA ASP A 47 22.39 -10.25 -5.25
C ASP A 47 23.22 -10.72 -4.03
N ASP A 48 23.32 -9.90 -2.97
CA ASP A 48 24.00 -10.30 -1.74
C ASP A 48 23.09 -11.26 -0.92
N PRO A 49 23.54 -12.49 -0.62
CA PRO A 49 22.78 -13.48 0.12
C PRO A 49 22.42 -13.05 1.55
N ARG A 50 23.13 -12.07 2.13
CA ARG A 50 22.85 -11.55 3.49
C ARG A 50 21.47 -10.90 3.60
N PHE A 51 20.93 -10.39 2.49
CA PHE A 51 19.66 -9.65 2.47
C PHE A 51 18.49 -10.45 1.86
N GLU A 52 18.62 -11.78 1.74
CA GLU A 52 17.53 -12.65 1.28
C GLU A 52 16.30 -12.62 2.19
N ALA A 53 16.52 -12.62 3.51
CA ALA A 53 15.43 -12.62 4.49
C ALA A 53 14.62 -11.31 4.46
N GLU A 54 15.29 -10.17 4.33
CA GLU A 54 14.65 -8.85 4.19
C GLU A 54 13.85 -8.76 2.87
N ARG A 55 14.44 -9.19 1.74
CA ARG A 55 13.73 -9.25 0.45
C ARG A 55 12.48 -10.12 0.53
N ARG A 56 12.58 -11.30 1.15
CA ARG A 56 11.45 -12.21 1.28
C ARG A 56 10.33 -11.57 2.11
N THR A 57 10.68 -10.89 3.19
CA THR A 57 9.72 -10.17 4.05
C THR A 57 9.06 -9.00 3.31
N GLY A 58 9.84 -8.15 2.63
CA GLY A 58 9.31 -7.03 1.87
C GLY A 58 8.44 -7.45 0.68
N LYS A 59 8.80 -8.54 -0.01
CA LYS A 59 7.96 -9.13 -1.07
C LYS A 59 6.67 -9.73 -0.50
N ALA A 60 6.75 -10.42 0.64
CA ALA A 60 5.57 -10.98 1.31
C ALA A 60 4.63 -9.87 1.77
N TYR A 61 5.16 -8.79 2.35
CA TYR A 61 4.39 -7.61 2.75
C TYR A 61 3.70 -6.96 1.54
N SER A 62 4.45 -6.68 0.47
CA SER A 62 3.90 -6.08 -0.74
C SER A 62 2.80 -6.96 -1.35
N TYR A 63 3.02 -8.28 -1.42
CA TYR A 63 2.03 -9.24 -1.90
C TYR A 63 0.77 -9.26 -1.01
N PHE A 64 0.94 -9.24 0.31
CA PHE A 64 -0.17 -9.18 1.26
C PHE A 64 -1.01 -7.92 1.07
N ILE A 65 -0.35 -6.75 0.99
CA ILE A 65 -1.03 -5.47 0.77
C ILE A 65 -1.78 -5.48 -0.56
N PHE A 66 -1.14 -5.88 -1.66
CA PHE A 66 -1.81 -5.95 -2.96
C PHE A 66 -2.94 -6.99 -3.03
N LYS A 67 -2.93 -8.03 -2.19
CA LYS A 67 -3.99 -9.02 -2.14
C LYS A 67 -5.21 -8.53 -1.35
N TYR A 68 -4.99 -7.89 -0.21
CA TYR A 68 -6.06 -7.61 0.75
C TYR A 68 -6.48 -6.15 0.81
N VAL A 69 -5.64 -5.18 0.47
CA VAL A 69 -5.95 -3.75 0.57
C VAL A 69 -6.82 -3.20 -0.57
N PRO A 70 -6.68 -3.63 -1.85
CA PRO A 70 -7.52 -3.10 -2.94
C PRO A 70 -9.03 -3.25 -2.74
N PRO A 71 -9.56 -4.38 -2.19
CA PRO A 71 -10.98 -4.49 -1.87
C PRO A 71 -11.49 -3.38 -0.93
N PHE A 72 -10.69 -2.95 0.05
CA PHE A 72 -11.07 -1.86 0.95
C PHE A 72 -11.12 -0.53 0.22
N LEU A 73 -10.16 -0.26 -0.67
CA LEU A 73 -10.18 0.95 -1.51
C LEU A 73 -11.46 1.01 -2.35
N ILE A 74 -11.84 -0.11 -2.97
CA ILE A 74 -13.09 -0.23 -3.73
C ILE A 74 -14.30 0.02 -2.82
N GLY A 75 -14.32 -0.57 -1.62
CA GLY A 75 -15.38 -0.36 -0.63
C GLY A 75 -15.56 1.12 -0.26
N PHE A 76 -14.48 1.84 0.02
CA PHE A 76 -14.55 3.27 0.32
C PHE A 76 -14.95 4.13 -0.87
N LEU A 77 -14.55 3.77 -2.09
CA LEU A 77 -15.01 4.44 -3.31
C LEU A 77 -16.52 4.26 -3.52
N LEU A 78 -17.05 3.06 -3.28
CA LEU A 78 -18.49 2.79 -3.35
C LEU A 78 -19.26 3.56 -2.28
N LEU A 79 -18.75 3.62 -1.05
CA LEU A 79 -19.32 4.43 0.03
C LEU A 79 -19.35 5.91 -0.34
N LEU A 80 -18.26 6.42 -0.90
CA LEU A 80 -18.19 7.80 -1.37
C LEU A 80 -19.21 8.04 -2.49
N LEU A 81 -19.26 7.17 -3.50
CA LEU A 81 -20.23 7.26 -4.59
C LEU A 81 -21.67 7.28 -4.09
N TRP A 82 -22.00 6.42 -3.13
CA TRP A 82 -23.32 6.38 -2.50
C TRP A 82 -23.70 7.73 -1.88
N THR A 83 -22.79 8.39 -1.16
CA THR A 83 -23.07 9.70 -0.54
C THR A 83 -23.31 10.84 -1.53
N TYR A 84 -22.91 10.68 -2.79
CA TYR A 84 -23.23 11.65 -3.86
C TYR A 84 -24.53 11.32 -4.59
N LEU A 85 -24.99 10.07 -4.52
CA LEU A 85 -26.22 9.61 -5.16
C LEU A 85 -27.45 9.70 -4.24
N SER A 86 -27.26 9.69 -2.91
CA SER A 86 -28.30 9.88 -1.89
C SER A 86 -28.50 11.35 -1.53
#